data_AF-A0A9D6CST7-F1
#
_entry.id   AF-A0A9D6CST7-F1
#
_cell.length_a   1.000
_cell.length_b   1.000
_cell.length_c   1.000
_cell.angle_alpha   90.00
_cell.angle_beta   90.00
_cell.angle_gamma   90.00
#
_symmetry.space_group_name_H-M   'P 1'
#
loop_
_entity.id
_entity.type
_entity.pdbx_description
1 polymer ?
#
loop_
_entity_poly.entity_id
_entity_poly.type
_entity_poly.pdbx_seq_one_letter_code
_entity_poly.pdbx_strand_id
1 'polypeptide(L)'
;MIRRLCAYGRLCLVSAWVATSAAGQALTERQALQLLRESPYFVELQARVEVTRAERRRDTVYPNPSAVGWAEGAGQTNFFTVEQPLALNGRLRLLRQAGESAVAATQAQGDYELRQIEALVRLAFGELVYAQERKSAITASMAELEDLVRILREREDAGEGSKFDRLRAEREIIERRSELDGVETSIAQARARLAGFLGQRIAPEGLVAKGTLDRTASPPEVMGAMQSALMTRGDYRSQEAALQTLETEAQAADRRRIPNPVVLAGLKRAQVGSANRYANGPVVSVSVDLPLFNKGQAERRLAEAEAARVRARRSILETQILADVRGAHQTLLLRLAAADRYERSSQQRAEELRAIAEIAYREGELGILELIDSFRVAQQAQLRLLELKAAARMAQIELDRAMGAEVTP
;
A
#
# COMPACT_ATOMS: atom_id res chain seq x y z
N MET A 1 -19.45 -54.23 9.38
CA MET A 1 -18.46 -54.45 10.45
C MET A 1 -17.10 -54.68 9.79
N ILE A 2 -16.03 -54.22 10.42
CA ILE A 2 -14.61 -54.19 10.00
C ILE A 2 -14.18 -52.84 9.40
N ARG A 3 -13.43 -52.14 10.26
CA ARG A 3 -12.91 -50.78 10.21
C ARG A 3 -11.72 -50.68 9.24
N ARG A 4 -11.62 -49.58 8.49
CA ARG A 4 -10.34 -49.03 8.02
C ARG A 4 -10.12 -47.66 8.65
N LEU A 5 -9.27 -47.63 9.67
CA LEU A 5 -8.66 -46.42 10.22
C LEU A 5 -7.57 -45.96 9.24
N CYS A 6 -7.73 -44.77 8.66
CA CYS A 6 -6.62 -44.05 8.02
C CYS A 6 -6.18 -42.93 8.95
N ALA A 7 -4.92 -43.00 9.32
CA ALA A 7 -4.24 -42.13 10.27
C ALA A 7 -4.03 -40.73 9.69
N TYR A 8 -4.49 -39.71 10.42
CA TYR A 8 -4.06 -38.32 10.22
C TYR A 8 -2.75 -38.10 10.97
N GLY A 9 -1.63 -38.20 10.26
CA GLY A 9 -0.34 -37.70 10.74
C GLY A 9 -0.27 -36.19 10.56
N ARG A 10 -0.61 -35.43 11.61
CA ARG A 10 -0.29 -34.00 11.70
C ARG A 10 1.21 -33.85 11.99
N LEU A 11 2.00 -33.63 10.94
CA LEU A 11 3.36 -33.14 11.07
C LEU A 11 3.29 -31.66 11.46
N CYS A 12 3.41 -31.39 12.77
CA CYS A 12 3.77 -30.08 13.28
C CYS A 12 5.19 -29.76 12.80
N LEU A 13 5.30 -28.97 11.73
CA LEU A 13 6.54 -28.27 11.39
C LEU A 13 6.77 -27.22 12.48
N VAL A 14 7.60 -27.57 13.46
CA VAL A 14 8.25 -26.63 14.35
C VAL A 14 9.15 -25.77 13.47
N SER A 15 8.70 -24.56 13.13
CA SER A 15 9.53 -23.55 12.49
C SER A 15 10.63 -23.20 13.49
N ALA A 16 11.83 -23.72 13.25
CA ALA A 16 13.03 -23.30 13.96
C ALA A 16 13.25 -21.82 13.67
N TRP A 17 12.97 -20.98 14.68
CA TRP A 17 13.29 -19.57 14.66
C TRP A 17 14.79 -19.43 14.73
N VAL A 18 15.42 -19.22 13.57
CA VAL A 18 16.76 -18.66 13.54
C VAL A 18 16.61 -17.19 13.94
N ALA A 19 16.80 -16.92 15.23
CA ALA A 19 17.12 -15.58 15.70
C ALA A 19 18.49 -15.23 15.10
N THR A 20 18.48 -14.70 13.89
CA THR A 20 19.68 -14.16 13.26
C THR A 20 20.15 -13.03 14.17
N SER A 21 21.37 -13.20 14.66
CA SER A 21 22.04 -12.31 15.60
C SER A 21 21.97 -10.85 15.17
N ALA A 22 21.88 -9.97 16.17
CA ALA A 22 21.83 -8.52 16.10
C ALA A 22 23.13 -7.88 15.56
N ALA A 23 23.51 -8.23 14.33
CA ALA A 23 24.38 -7.42 13.49
C ALA A 23 23.47 -6.50 12.66
N GLY A 24 23.60 -5.19 12.86
CA GLY A 24 22.66 -4.17 12.37
C GLY A 24 22.19 -4.41 10.92
N GLN A 25 20.91 -4.69 10.76
CA GLN A 25 20.29 -4.86 9.44
C GLN A 25 20.20 -3.48 8.79
N ALA A 26 21.19 -3.17 7.95
CA ALA A 26 21.19 -1.95 7.18
C ALA A 26 20.38 -2.14 5.89
N LEU A 27 19.35 -1.33 5.70
CA LEU A 27 18.42 -1.42 4.58
C LEU A 27 18.44 -0.15 3.74
N THR A 28 18.37 -0.33 2.43
CA THR A 28 18.02 0.75 1.49
C THR A 28 16.51 0.86 1.31
N GLU A 29 16.03 2.01 0.82
CA GLU A 29 14.59 2.22 0.53
C GLU A 29 14.06 1.13 -0.42
N ARG A 30 14.84 0.78 -1.45
CA ARG A 30 14.52 -0.29 -2.40
C ARG A 30 14.34 -1.64 -1.71
N GLN A 31 15.23 -2.01 -0.79
CA GLN A 31 15.12 -3.27 -0.05
C GLN A 31 13.90 -3.28 0.87
N ALA A 32 13.57 -2.16 1.51
CA ALA A 32 12.36 -2.04 2.32
C ALA A 32 11.09 -2.28 1.49
N LEU A 33 11.03 -1.72 0.28
CA LEU A 33 9.91 -1.95 -0.65
C LEU A 33 9.85 -3.38 -1.18
N GLN A 34 11.00 -4.01 -1.42
CA GLN A 34 11.04 -5.43 -1.80
C GLN A 34 10.51 -6.33 -0.68
N LEU A 35 10.89 -6.06 0.57
CA LEU A 35 10.38 -6.79 1.73
C LEU A 35 8.88 -6.58 1.94
N LEU A 36 8.35 -5.38 1.65
CA LEU A 36 6.92 -5.13 1.68
C LEU A 36 6.15 -6.05 0.71
N ARG A 37 6.72 -6.34 -0.47
CA ARG A 37 6.11 -7.27 -1.44
C ARG A 37 6.10 -8.73 -0.98
N GLU A 38 6.91 -9.07 0.01
CA GLU A 38 6.89 -10.38 0.67
C GLU A 38 6.03 -10.39 1.96
N SER A 39 5.40 -9.26 2.30
CA SER A 39 4.66 -9.08 3.55
C SER A 39 3.21 -9.61 3.47
N PRO A 40 2.55 -9.82 4.62
CA PRO A 40 1.12 -10.15 4.67
C PRO A 40 0.21 -9.13 3.99
N TYR A 41 0.62 -7.85 3.91
CA TYR A 41 -0.13 -6.83 3.17
C TYR A 41 -0.28 -7.19 1.70
N PHE A 42 0.82 -7.60 1.06
CA PHE A 42 0.78 -8.00 -0.35
C PHE A 42 -0.04 -9.27 -0.56
N VAL A 43 0.08 -10.25 0.34
CA VAL A 43 -0.70 -11.49 0.29
C VAL A 43 -2.20 -11.23 0.41
N GLU A 44 -2.62 -10.32 1.29
CA GLU A 44 -4.03 -9.93 1.45
C GLU A 44 -4.60 -9.33 0.17
N LEU A 45 -3.88 -8.40 -0.46
CA LEU A 45 -4.30 -7.75 -1.70
C LEU A 45 -4.46 -8.76 -2.85
N GLN A 46 -3.51 -9.70 -2.99
CA GLN A 46 -3.61 -10.78 -3.99
C GLN A 46 -4.78 -11.74 -3.68
N ALA A 47 -4.96 -12.11 -2.40
CA ALA A 47 -6.07 -12.98 -2.00
C ALA A 47 -7.43 -12.35 -2.29
N ARG A 48 -7.59 -11.04 -2.12
CA ARG A 48 -8.84 -10.32 -2.44
C ARG A 48 -9.19 -10.39 -3.93
N VAL A 49 -8.19 -10.32 -4.80
CA VAL A 49 -8.36 -10.54 -6.25
C VAL A 49 -8.81 -11.97 -6.54
N GLU A 50 -8.19 -12.98 -5.90
CA GLU A 50 -8.59 -14.37 -6.07
C GLU A 50 -10.00 -14.66 -5.56
N VAL A 51 -10.41 -14.05 -4.43
CA VAL A 51 -11.79 -14.14 -3.92
C VAL A 51 -12.77 -13.60 -4.96
N THR A 52 -12.52 -12.40 -5.49
CA THR A 52 -13.38 -11.80 -6.53
C THR A 52 -13.45 -12.71 -7.76
N ARG A 53 -12.31 -13.24 -8.21
CA ARG A 53 -12.24 -14.15 -9.36
C ARG A 53 -13.03 -15.43 -9.12
N ALA A 54 -12.92 -16.02 -7.93
CA ALA A 54 -13.65 -17.22 -7.55
C ALA A 54 -15.17 -16.97 -7.49
N GLU A 55 -15.61 -15.85 -6.93
CA GLU A 55 -17.02 -15.45 -6.89
C GLU A 55 -17.60 -15.27 -8.29
N ARG A 56 -16.92 -14.52 -9.16
CA ARG A 56 -17.39 -14.32 -10.54
C ARG A 56 -17.39 -15.62 -11.34
N ARG A 57 -16.44 -16.53 -11.09
CA ARG A 57 -16.46 -17.88 -11.70
C ARG A 57 -17.62 -18.72 -11.18
N ARG A 58 -17.88 -18.72 -9.87
CA ARG A 58 -19.01 -19.42 -9.23
C ARG A 58 -20.33 -19.00 -9.86
N ASP A 59 -20.53 -17.69 -10.07
CA ASP A 59 -21.79 -17.15 -10.56
C ASP A 59 -21.97 -17.29 -12.09
N THR A 60 -20.95 -17.82 -12.80
CA THR A 60 -20.95 -17.95 -14.26
C THR A 60 -20.67 -19.37 -14.78
N VAL A 61 -20.78 -20.38 -13.92
CA VAL A 61 -20.77 -21.79 -14.33
C VAL A 61 -22.06 -22.16 -15.08
N TYR A 62 -21.97 -23.17 -15.95
CA TYR A 62 -23.16 -23.74 -16.56
C TYR A 62 -24.00 -24.48 -15.51
N PRO A 63 -25.34 -24.45 -15.61
CA PRO A 63 -26.21 -25.27 -14.76
C PRO A 63 -25.85 -26.75 -14.89
N ASN A 64 -25.76 -27.45 -13.76
CA ASN A 64 -25.60 -28.91 -13.76
C ASN A 64 -26.90 -29.57 -14.26
N PRO A 65 -26.80 -30.77 -14.87
CA PRO A 65 -27.98 -31.58 -15.14
C PRO A 65 -28.60 -32.09 -13.84
N SER A 66 -29.92 -32.28 -13.82
CA SER A 66 -30.66 -32.99 -12.77
C SER A 66 -31.20 -34.31 -13.30
N ALA A 67 -31.07 -35.37 -12.51
CA ALA A 67 -31.70 -36.65 -12.79
C ALA A 67 -32.90 -36.83 -11.84
N VAL A 68 -34.07 -37.09 -12.40
CA VAL A 68 -35.31 -37.28 -11.66
C VAL A 68 -35.89 -38.63 -12.02
N GLY A 69 -36.25 -39.40 -11.00
CA GLY A 69 -36.99 -40.64 -11.16
C GLY A 69 -38.23 -40.63 -10.28
N TRP A 70 -39.37 -41.00 -10.86
CA TRP A 70 -40.63 -41.14 -10.13
C TRP A 70 -41.42 -42.33 -10.63
N ALA A 71 -42.26 -42.87 -9.75
CA ALA A 71 -43.13 -44.02 -10.01
C ALA A 71 -44.56 -43.64 -9.67
N GLU A 72 -45.50 -43.94 -10.57
CA GLU A 72 -46.92 -43.71 -10.38
C GLU A 72 -47.63 -45.04 -10.08
N GLY A 73 -48.30 -45.10 -8.92
CA GLY A 73 -48.95 -46.32 -8.43
C GLY A 73 -50.17 -46.74 -9.26
N ALA A 74 -50.92 -45.78 -9.80
CA ALA A 74 -52.01 -46.04 -10.73
C ALA A 74 -51.44 -46.33 -12.13
N GLY A 75 -51.30 -47.61 -12.49
CA GLY A 75 -50.79 -48.04 -13.81
C GLY A 75 -49.30 -48.42 -13.86
N GLN A 76 -48.61 -48.48 -12.70
CA GLN A 76 -47.21 -48.91 -12.56
C GLN A 76 -46.28 -48.31 -13.61
N THR A 77 -46.31 -46.97 -13.73
CA THR A 77 -45.46 -46.24 -14.68
C THR A 77 -44.26 -45.65 -13.95
N ASN A 78 -43.06 -45.98 -14.41
CA ASN A 78 -41.81 -45.47 -13.88
C ASN A 78 -41.13 -44.59 -14.92
N PHE A 79 -40.65 -43.42 -14.50
CA PHE A 79 -39.85 -42.53 -15.31
C PHE A 79 -38.45 -42.43 -14.72
N PHE A 80 -37.47 -42.38 -15.61
CA PHE A 80 -36.11 -41.96 -15.28
C PHE A 80 -35.66 -40.97 -16.35
N THR A 81 -35.49 -39.71 -15.96
CA THR A 81 -35.23 -38.61 -16.89
C THR A 81 -34.08 -37.76 -16.39
N VAL A 82 -33.28 -37.25 -17.33
CA VAL A 82 -32.26 -36.24 -17.08
C VAL A 82 -32.71 -34.96 -17.77
N GLU A 83 -32.69 -33.85 -17.04
CA GLU A 83 -32.97 -32.53 -17.58
C GLU A 83 -31.71 -31.66 -17.54
N GLN A 84 -31.52 -30.87 -18.59
CA GLN A 84 -30.39 -29.95 -18.74
C GLN A 84 -30.90 -28.58 -19.21
N PRO A 85 -30.77 -27.54 -18.39
CA PRO A 85 -30.96 -26.16 -18.84
C PRO A 85 -29.87 -25.75 -19.82
N LEU A 86 -30.24 -25.22 -20.99
CA LEU A 86 -29.32 -24.74 -22.01
C LEU A 86 -29.21 -23.21 -21.95
N ALA A 87 -28.06 -22.69 -21.55
CA ALA A 87 -27.81 -21.25 -21.42
C ALA A 87 -27.54 -20.57 -22.78
N LEU A 88 -28.54 -20.53 -23.67
CA LEU A 88 -28.40 -20.07 -25.06
C LEU A 88 -28.69 -18.57 -25.25
N ASN A 89 -29.32 -17.90 -24.29
CA ASN A 89 -29.72 -16.49 -24.42
C ASN A 89 -28.56 -15.47 -24.40
N GLY A 90 -27.32 -15.93 -24.26
CA GLY A 90 -26.12 -15.09 -24.23
C GLY A 90 -25.92 -14.30 -22.95
N ARG A 91 -26.82 -14.43 -21.95
CA ARG A 91 -26.70 -13.78 -20.63
C ARG A 91 -25.42 -14.19 -19.93
N LEU A 92 -25.12 -15.49 -19.92
CA LEU A 92 -23.97 -16.04 -19.22
C LEU A 92 -22.64 -15.50 -19.77
N ARG A 93 -22.55 -15.26 -21.08
CA ARG A 93 -21.38 -14.63 -21.71
C ARG A 93 -21.18 -13.19 -21.22
N LEU A 94 -22.25 -12.40 -21.14
CA LEU A 94 -22.18 -11.03 -20.63
C LEU A 94 -21.83 -10.99 -19.14
N LEU A 95 -22.37 -11.91 -18.33
CA LEU A 95 -21.99 -12.02 -16.92
C LEU A 95 -20.50 -12.40 -16.75
N ARG A 96 -19.94 -13.24 -17.63
CA ARG A 96 -18.49 -13.53 -17.65
C ARG A 96 -17.66 -12.29 -17.98
N GLN A 97 -18.08 -11.52 -18.98
CA GLN A 97 -17.42 -10.26 -19.37
C GLN A 97 -17.49 -9.20 -18.25
N ALA A 98 -18.64 -9.09 -17.58
CA ALA A 98 -18.78 -8.28 -16.37
C ALA A 98 -17.91 -8.84 -15.22
N GLY A 99 -17.74 -10.16 -15.16
CA GLY A 99 -16.81 -10.88 -14.30
C GLY A 99 -15.37 -10.40 -14.43
N GLU A 100 -14.87 -10.37 -15.66
CA GLU A 100 -13.51 -9.92 -15.99
C GLU A 100 -13.30 -8.45 -15.60
N SER A 101 -14.29 -7.59 -15.89
CA SER A 101 -14.24 -6.16 -15.52
C SER A 101 -14.25 -5.97 -13.99
N ALA A 102 -15.01 -6.78 -13.25
CA ALA A 102 -15.03 -6.73 -11.79
C ALA A 102 -13.69 -7.16 -11.19
N VAL A 103 -13.04 -8.20 -11.74
CA VAL A 103 -11.71 -8.62 -11.33
C VAL A 103 -10.68 -7.52 -11.62
N ALA A 104 -10.75 -6.87 -12.78
CA ALA A 104 -9.90 -5.73 -13.11
C ALA A 104 -10.11 -4.55 -12.15
N ALA A 105 -11.35 -4.29 -11.72
CA ALA A 105 -11.65 -3.25 -10.72
C ALA A 105 -11.00 -3.56 -9.36
N THR A 106 -11.07 -4.81 -8.89
CA THR A 106 -10.43 -5.24 -7.64
C THR A 106 -8.90 -5.18 -7.76
N GLN A 107 -8.34 -5.58 -8.90
CA GLN A 107 -6.89 -5.49 -9.15
C GLN A 107 -6.41 -4.04 -9.08
N ALA A 108 -7.07 -3.13 -9.81
CA ALA A 108 -6.70 -1.71 -9.80
C ALA A 108 -6.83 -1.08 -8.39
N GLN A 109 -7.86 -1.47 -7.62
CA GLN A 109 -8.00 -1.04 -6.23
C GLN A 109 -6.85 -1.58 -5.35
N GLY A 110 -6.46 -2.85 -5.52
CA GLY A 110 -5.35 -3.45 -4.81
C GLY A 110 -4.02 -2.79 -5.15
N ASP A 111 -3.78 -2.45 -6.42
CA ASP A 111 -2.60 -1.72 -6.86
C ASP A 111 -2.54 -0.33 -6.21
N TYR A 112 -3.68 0.38 -6.10
CA TYR A 112 -3.76 1.65 -5.39
C TYR A 112 -3.44 1.51 -3.90
N GLU A 113 -4.02 0.53 -3.22
CA GLU A 113 -3.76 0.26 -1.80
C GLU A 113 -2.28 -0.08 -1.56
N LEU A 114 -1.68 -0.89 -2.44
CA LEU A 114 -0.24 -1.19 -2.39
C LEU A 114 0.60 0.09 -2.49
N ARG A 115 0.28 0.99 -3.44
CA ARG A 115 0.99 2.28 -3.60
C ARG A 115 0.86 3.16 -2.36
N GLN A 116 -0.30 3.18 -1.70
CA GLN A 116 -0.46 3.91 -0.43
C GLN A 116 0.46 3.34 0.65
N ILE A 117 0.55 2.03 0.78
CA ILE A 117 1.43 1.38 1.77
C ILE A 117 2.91 1.59 1.41
N GLU A 118 3.28 1.48 0.13
CA GLU A 118 4.64 1.79 -0.35
C GLU A 118 5.03 3.22 0.02
N ALA A 119 4.14 4.21 -0.15
CA ALA A 119 4.39 5.59 0.27
C ALA A 119 4.58 5.73 1.79
N LEU A 120 3.77 5.04 2.60
CA LEU A 120 3.94 5.04 4.07
C LEU A 120 5.29 4.42 4.49
N VAL A 121 5.74 3.36 3.82
CA VAL A 121 7.07 2.79 4.04
C VAL A 121 8.17 3.79 3.69
N ARG A 122 8.05 4.49 2.57
CA ARG A 122 9.02 5.52 2.16
C ARG A 122 9.07 6.70 3.14
N LEU A 123 7.92 7.14 3.65
CA LEU A 123 7.85 8.18 4.69
C LEU A 123 8.54 7.71 5.97
N ALA A 124 8.22 6.51 6.47
CA ALA A 124 8.87 5.94 7.66
C ALA A 124 10.38 5.75 7.47
N PHE A 125 10.81 5.35 6.27
CA PHE A 125 12.22 5.26 5.90
C PHE A 125 12.90 6.63 5.93
N GLY A 126 12.29 7.65 5.31
CA GLY A 126 12.80 9.02 5.30
C GLY A 126 12.89 9.64 6.69
N GLU A 127 11.91 9.37 7.57
CA GLU A 127 11.95 9.75 8.98
C GLU A 127 13.13 9.12 9.73
N LEU A 128 13.41 7.83 9.47
CA LEU A 128 14.53 7.14 10.09
C LEU A 128 15.87 7.71 9.60
N VAL A 129 16.03 7.93 8.29
CA VAL A 129 17.21 8.60 7.73
C VAL A 129 17.40 9.97 8.39
N TYR A 130 16.35 10.78 8.48
CA TYR A 130 16.41 12.10 9.12
C TYR A 130 16.84 12.04 10.59
N ALA A 131 16.28 11.12 11.38
CA ALA A 131 16.66 10.95 12.77
C ALA A 131 18.13 10.49 12.92
N GLN A 132 18.63 9.64 12.01
CA GLN A 132 20.02 9.20 11.98
C GLN A 132 20.99 10.33 11.62
N GLU A 133 20.65 11.15 10.62
CA GLU A 133 21.44 12.33 10.22
C GLU A 133 21.48 13.37 11.36
N ARG A 134 20.37 13.60 12.05
CA ARG A 134 20.35 14.46 13.25
C ARG A 134 21.26 13.95 14.35
N LYS A 135 21.21 12.64 14.64
CA LYS A 135 22.12 12.02 15.61
C LYS A 135 23.57 12.25 15.20
N SER A 136 23.91 12.03 13.94
CA SER A 136 25.25 12.27 13.42
C SER A 136 25.70 13.73 13.61
N ALA A 137 24.85 14.70 13.27
CA ALA A 137 25.16 16.12 13.42
C ALA A 137 25.35 16.54 14.90
N ILE A 138 24.49 16.06 15.81
CA ILE A 138 24.62 16.35 17.25
C ILE A 138 25.88 15.69 17.81
N THR A 139 26.16 14.43 17.48
CA THR A 139 27.37 13.73 17.94
C THR A 139 28.65 14.40 17.42
N ALA A 140 28.68 14.85 16.17
CA ALA A 140 29.82 15.60 15.64
C ALA A 140 30.04 16.90 16.40
N SER A 141 28.97 17.67 16.65
CA SER A 141 29.09 18.93 17.40
C SER A 141 29.44 18.73 18.88
N MET A 142 29.03 17.61 19.48
CA MET A 142 29.49 17.22 20.82
C MET A 142 31.00 16.96 20.86
N ALA A 143 31.54 16.25 19.86
CA ALA A 143 32.97 15.99 19.79
C ALA A 143 33.79 17.29 19.68
N GLU A 144 33.32 18.26 18.90
CA GLU A 144 33.93 19.60 18.80
C GLU A 144 33.96 20.33 20.16
N LEU A 145 32.87 20.24 20.93
CA LEU A 145 32.79 20.83 22.27
C LEU A 145 33.66 20.10 23.30
N GLU A 146 33.76 18.77 23.21
CA GLU A 146 34.64 17.96 24.06
C GLU A 146 36.12 18.32 23.83
N ASP A 147 36.51 18.54 22.57
CA ASP A 147 37.84 19.06 22.23
C ASP A 147 38.08 20.48 22.77
N LEU A 148 37.09 21.36 22.68
CA LEU A 148 37.17 22.71 23.26
C LEU A 148 37.34 22.65 24.79
N VAL A 149 36.58 21.80 25.48
CA VAL A 149 36.72 21.60 26.94
C VAL A 149 38.10 21.07 27.30
N ARG A 150 38.67 20.17 26.50
CA ARG A 150 40.04 19.68 26.70
C ARG A 150 41.05 20.83 26.64
N ILE A 151 40.97 21.68 25.62
CA ILE A 151 41.85 22.85 25.46
C ILE A 151 41.68 23.84 26.64
N LEU A 152 40.44 24.07 27.09
CA LEU A 152 40.16 24.96 28.22
C LEU A 152 40.73 24.43 29.54
N ARG A 153 40.71 23.10 29.75
CA ARG A 153 41.35 22.46 30.90
C ARG A 153 42.87 22.66 30.89
N GLU A 154 43.50 22.41 29.75
CA GLU A 154 44.95 22.62 29.59
C GLU A 154 45.36 24.08 29.88
N ARG A 155 44.57 25.06 29.44
CA ARG A 155 44.78 26.49 29.74
C ARG A 155 44.53 26.85 31.21
N GLU A 156 43.48 26.31 31.82
CA GLU A 156 43.19 26.49 33.26
C GLU A 156 44.34 25.96 34.12
N ASP A 157 44.85 24.75 33.81
CA ASP A 157 45.95 24.12 34.53
C ASP A 157 47.28 24.90 34.39
N ALA A 158 47.46 25.57 33.24
CA ALA A 158 48.57 26.50 33.00
C ALA A 158 48.39 27.88 33.68
N GLY A 159 47.22 28.16 34.27
CA GLY A 159 46.89 29.44 34.88
C GLY A 159 46.52 30.56 33.89
N GLU A 160 46.38 30.23 32.61
CA GLU A 160 46.05 31.16 31.52
C GLU A 160 44.55 31.17 31.17
N GLY A 161 43.77 30.25 31.76
CA GLY A 161 42.34 30.04 31.49
C GLY A 161 41.44 30.25 32.71
N SER A 162 40.17 30.58 32.45
CA SER A 162 39.14 30.74 33.48
C SER A 162 38.36 29.44 33.71
N LYS A 163 38.25 29.00 34.97
CA LYS A 163 37.35 27.89 35.36
C LYS A 163 35.91 28.12 34.92
N PHE A 164 35.46 29.37 34.91
CA PHE A 164 34.12 29.74 34.46
C PHE A 164 33.90 29.41 32.98
N ASP A 165 34.92 29.62 32.14
CA ASP A 165 34.87 29.36 30.70
C ASP A 165 34.78 27.85 30.41
N ARG A 166 35.59 27.05 31.13
CA ARG A 166 35.49 25.58 31.08
C ARG A 166 34.11 25.09 31.50
N LEU A 167 33.60 25.53 32.66
CA LEU A 167 32.29 25.10 33.17
C LEU A 167 31.16 25.46 32.20
N ARG A 168 31.27 26.59 31.48
CA ARG A 168 30.31 26.97 30.45
C ARG A 168 30.33 26.03 29.25
N ALA A 169 31.52 25.66 28.76
CA ALA A 169 31.65 24.69 27.67
C ALA A 169 31.17 23.28 28.10
N GLU A 170 31.48 22.85 29.33
CA GLU A 170 31.00 21.60 29.91
C GLU A 170 29.45 21.58 30.00
N ARG A 171 28.82 22.70 30.35
CA ARG A 171 27.35 22.83 30.32
C ARG A 171 26.78 22.62 28.92
N GLU A 172 27.40 23.21 27.89
CA GLU A 172 26.92 23.05 26.51
C GLU A 172 26.92 21.58 26.09
N ILE A 173 27.93 20.79 26.48
CA ILE A 173 27.96 19.33 26.24
C ILE A 173 26.76 18.64 26.91
N ILE A 174 26.39 19.03 28.13
CA ILE A 174 25.24 18.46 28.84
C ILE A 174 23.93 18.75 28.08
N GLU A 175 23.76 19.96 27.55
CA GLU A 175 22.61 20.32 26.72
C GLU A 175 22.55 19.47 25.44
N ARG A 176 23.70 19.25 24.76
CA ARG A 176 23.76 18.39 23.56
C ARG A 176 23.46 16.93 23.86
N ARG A 177 23.89 16.41 25.03
CA ARG A 177 23.53 15.06 25.48
C ARG A 177 22.03 14.92 25.66
N SER A 178 21.37 15.90 26.26
CA SER A 178 19.91 15.88 26.40
C SER A 178 19.20 15.92 25.04
N GLU A 179 19.71 16.67 24.07
CA GLU A 179 19.19 16.66 22.70
C GLU A 179 19.37 15.28 22.03
N LEU A 180 20.54 14.67 22.23
CA LEU A 180 20.83 13.33 21.72
C LEU A 180 19.86 12.28 22.26
N ASP A 181 19.54 12.28 23.55
CA ASP A 181 18.57 11.36 24.16
C ASP A 181 17.17 11.47 23.49
N GLY A 182 16.75 12.69 23.15
CA GLY A 182 15.52 12.94 22.41
C GLY A 182 15.56 12.41 20.96
N VAL A 183 16.71 12.53 20.29
CA VAL A 183 16.91 11.97 18.96
C VAL A 183 16.97 10.44 19.00
N GLU A 184 17.57 9.83 20.02
CA GLU A 184 17.58 8.37 20.18
C GLU A 184 16.17 7.80 20.38
N THR A 185 15.32 8.52 21.13
CA THR A 185 13.89 8.22 21.23
C THR A 185 13.21 8.27 19.86
N SER A 186 13.51 9.30 19.07
CA SER A 186 12.96 9.46 17.71
C SER A 186 13.42 8.34 16.77
N ILE A 187 14.69 7.92 16.86
CA ILE A 187 15.23 6.77 16.11
C ILE A 187 14.49 5.48 16.50
N ALA A 188 14.29 5.22 17.80
CA ALA A 188 13.57 4.03 18.26
C ALA A 188 12.13 3.99 17.73
N GLN A 189 11.43 5.13 17.74
CA GLN A 189 10.08 5.24 17.18
C GLN A 189 10.06 5.03 15.66
N ALA A 190 10.98 5.65 14.91
CA ALA A 190 11.07 5.50 13.46
C ALA A 190 11.40 4.06 13.05
N ARG A 191 12.28 3.37 13.81
CA ARG A 191 12.58 1.95 13.63
C ARG A 191 11.35 1.07 13.84
N ALA A 192 10.61 1.29 14.93
CA ALA A 192 9.39 0.54 15.22
C ALA A 192 8.33 0.75 14.13
N ARG A 193 8.15 1.99 13.65
CA ARG A 193 7.24 2.31 12.54
C ARG A 193 7.63 1.57 11.26
N LEU A 194 8.90 1.64 10.84
CA LEU A 194 9.38 0.98 9.63
C LEU A 194 9.27 -0.55 9.74
N ALA A 195 9.71 -1.14 10.85
CA ALA A 195 9.63 -2.59 11.09
C ALA A 195 8.17 -3.10 11.07
N GLY A 196 7.22 -2.29 11.54
CA GLY A 196 5.79 -2.62 11.51
C GLY A 196 5.23 -2.90 10.11
N PHE A 197 5.80 -2.28 9.06
CA PHE A 197 5.42 -2.58 7.67
C PHE A 197 6.14 -3.80 7.09
N LEU A 198 7.36 -4.07 7.54
CA LEU A 198 8.20 -5.17 7.03
C LEU A 198 7.89 -6.52 7.71
N GLY A 199 7.05 -6.50 8.75
CA GLY A 199 6.64 -7.67 9.50
C GLY A 199 7.72 -8.22 10.43
N GLN A 200 7.48 -9.40 11.00
CA GLN A 200 8.34 -10.01 12.03
C GLN A 200 9.75 -10.44 11.55
N ARG A 201 10.08 -10.25 10.28
CA ARG A 201 11.38 -10.61 9.70
C ARG A 201 12.49 -9.64 10.09
N ILE A 202 12.13 -8.42 10.45
CA ILE A 202 13.07 -7.35 10.77
C ILE A 202 12.79 -6.87 12.18
N ALA A 203 13.76 -7.09 13.06
CA ALA A 203 13.73 -6.56 14.40
C ALA A 203 13.97 -5.04 14.34
N PRO A 204 13.16 -4.22 15.05
CA PRO A 204 13.39 -2.78 15.09
C PRO A 204 14.75 -2.46 15.73
N GLU A 205 15.23 -3.29 16.65
CA GLU A 205 16.52 -3.10 17.33
C GLU A 205 17.68 -3.16 16.33
N GLY A 206 18.49 -2.10 16.29
CA GLY A 206 19.69 -2.05 15.43
C GLY A 206 19.41 -1.86 13.94
N LEU A 207 18.15 -1.62 13.53
CA LEU A 207 17.79 -1.29 12.15
C LEU A 207 18.44 0.04 11.71
N VAL A 208 19.06 0.06 10.54
CA VAL A 208 19.73 1.25 9.99
C VAL A 208 19.19 1.52 8.60
N ALA A 209 18.63 2.72 8.36
CA ALA A 209 18.30 3.15 7.01
C ALA A 209 19.55 3.71 6.32
N LYS A 210 19.88 3.15 5.15
CA LYS A 210 20.95 3.62 4.26
C LYS A 210 20.32 4.42 3.13
N GLY A 211 20.36 5.73 3.25
CA GLY A 211 19.86 6.67 2.25
C GLY A 211 20.32 8.08 2.56
N THR A 212 19.99 9.02 1.70
CA THR A 212 20.27 10.45 1.91
C THR A 212 18.98 11.26 1.88
N LEU A 213 19.00 12.44 2.49
CA LEU A 213 17.91 13.42 2.39
C LEU A 213 18.05 14.33 1.16
N ASP A 214 19.02 14.04 0.29
CA ASP A 214 19.34 14.90 -0.84
C ASP A 214 18.28 14.84 -1.93
N ARG A 215 18.32 15.86 -2.78
CA ARG A 215 17.40 16.04 -3.91
C ARG A 215 17.62 14.94 -4.92
N THR A 216 16.54 14.29 -5.33
CA THR A 216 16.59 13.11 -6.21
C THR A 216 16.14 13.39 -7.64
N ALA A 217 15.38 14.47 -7.91
CA ALA A 217 15.10 14.96 -9.27
C ALA A 217 14.40 16.34 -9.22
N SER A 218 14.36 17.05 -10.36
CA SER A 218 13.44 18.19 -10.52
C SER A 218 12.00 17.67 -10.55
N PRO A 219 11.05 18.32 -9.86
CA PRO A 219 9.65 17.94 -9.93
C PRO A 219 9.12 18.02 -11.38
N PRO A 220 8.19 17.13 -11.78
CA PRO A 220 7.54 17.21 -13.09
C PRO A 220 6.70 18.47 -13.21
N GLU A 221 6.31 18.84 -14.44
CA GLU A 221 5.33 19.90 -14.67
C GLU A 221 3.97 19.49 -14.06
N VAL A 222 3.28 20.44 -13.40
CA VAL A 222 2.02 20.17 -12.68
C VAL A 222 0.94 19.59 -13.59
N MET A 223 0.83 20.07 -14.83
CA MET A 223 -0.16 19.56 -15.78
C MET A 223 0.15 18.11 -16.20
N GLY A 224 1.43 17.80 -16.45
CA GLY A 224 1.88 16.44 -16.73
C GLY A 224 1.67 15.50 -15.54
N ALA A 225 1.92 15.97 -14.32
CA ALA A 225 1.67 15.22 -13.08
C ALA A 225 0.18 14.89 -12.90
N MET A 226 -0.70 15.87 -13.15
CA MET A 226 -2.15 15.69 -13.07
C MET A 226 -2.67 14.70 -14.11
N GLN A 227 -2.20 14.80 -15.36
CA GLN A 227 -2.58 13.87 -16.42
C GLN A 227 -2.08 12.45 -16.13
N SER A 228 -0.83 12.32 -15.67
CA SER A 228 -0.27 11.04 -15.25
C SER A 228 -1.11 10.40 -14.15
N ALA A 229 -1.50 11.17 -13.13
CA ALA A 229 -2.30 10.68 -12.02
C ALA A 229 -3.65 10.06 -12.45
N LEU A 230 -4.36 10.67 -13.41
CA LEU A 230 -5.61 10.09 -13.93
C LEU A 230 -5.38 8.79 -14.72
N MET A 231 -4.20 8.62 -15.31
CA MET A 231 -3.84 7.43 -16.10
C MET A 231 -3.32 6.27 -15.24
N THR A 232 -2.61 6.57 -14.16
CA THR A 232 -1.88 5.57 -13.36
C THR A 232 -2.62 5.17 -12.09
N ARG A 233 -3.38 6.08 -11.47
CA ARG A 233 -4.00 5.82 -10.17
C ARG A 233 -5.03 4.68 -10.23
N GLY A 234 -4.77 3.67 -9.42
CA GLY A 234 -5.59 2.46 -9.37
C GLY A 234 -7.02 2.67 -8.84
N ASP A 235 -7.25 3.63 -7.94
CA ASP A 235 -8.60 3.96 -7.44
C ASP A 235 -9.48 4.55 -8.54
N TYR A 236 -8.93 5.43 -9.39
CA TYR A 236 -9.63 5.96 -10.55
C TYR A 236 -9.94 4.86 -11.58
N ARG A 237 -8.93 4.06 -11.95
CA ARG A 237 -9.08 2.90 -12.86
C ARG A 237 -10.07 1.86 -12.33
N SER A 238 -10.10 1.66 -11.01
CA SER A 238 -11.07 0.78 -10.35
C SER A 238 -12.51 1.26 -10.58
N GLN A 239 -12.78 2.57 -10.46
CA GLN A 239 -14.10 3.11 -10.76
C GLN A 239 -14.49 2.96 -12.24
N GLU A 240 -13.54 3.06 -13.17
CA GLU A 240 -13.81 2.83 -14.60
C GLU A 240 -14.17 1.37 -14.89
N ALA A 241 -13.41 0.42 -14.35
CA ALA A 241 -13.69 -1.00 -14.50
C ALA A 241 -15.00 -1.41 -13.79
N ALA A 242 -15.33 -0.79 -12.65
CA ALA A 242 -16.61 -0.97 -11.97
C ALA A 242 -17.78 -0.44 -12.82
N LEU A 243 -17.62 0.71 -13.49
CA LEU A 243 -18.63 1.23 -14.39
C LEU A 243 -18.87 0.28 -15.57
N GLN A 244 -17.81 -0.24 -16.18
CA GLN A 244 -17.90 -1.23 -17.25
C GLN A 244 -18.60 -2.52 -16.81
N THR A 245 -18.35 -2.96 -15.57
CA THR A 245 -19.05 -4.10 -14.96
C THR A 245 -20.55 -3.87 -14.95
N LEU A 246 -21.00 -2.73 -14.41
CA LEU A 246 -22.42 -2.41 -14.26
C LEU A 246 -23.13 -2.21 -15.62
N GLU A 247 -22.45 -1.57 -16.58
CA GLU A 247 -22.99 -1.41 -17.94
C GLU A 247 -23.16 -2.78 -18.64
N THR A 248 -22.23 -3.72 -18.43
CA THR A 248 -22.33 -5.07 -18.96
C THR A 248 -23.40 -5.90 -18.24
N GLU A 249 -23.58 -5.72 -16.93
CA GLU A 249 -24.64 -6.35 -16.15
C GLU A 249 -26.03 -5.85 -16.56
N ALA A 250 -26.19 -4.57 -16.88
CA ALA A 250 -27.42 -4.03 -17.46
C ALA A 250 -27.75 -4.72 -18.81
N GLN A 251 -26.76 -4.94 -19.67
CA GLN A 251 -26.94 -5.72 -20.91
C GLN A 251 -27.28 -7.19 -20.64
N ALA A 252 -26.72 -7.79 -19.58
CA ALA A 252 -27.04 -9.16 -19.17
C ALA A 252 -28.48 -9.27 -18.61
N ALA A 253 -28.97 -8.22 -17.94
CA ALA A 253 -30.36 -8.14 -17.49
C ALA A 253 -31.33 -8.15 -18.68
N ASP A 254 -31.01 -7.42 -19.76
CA ASP A 254 -31.81 -7.44 -21.00
C ASP A 254 -31.93 -8.82 -21.64
N ARG A 255 -30.99 -9.73 -21.38
CA ARG A 255 -31.04 -11.09 -21.94
C ARG A 255 -32.08 -11.97 -21.26
N ARG A 256 -32.64 -11.58 -20.10
CA ARG A 256 -33.75 -12.31 -19.46
C ARG A 256 -35.03 -12.35 -20.29
N ARG A 257 -35.20 -11.43 -21.26
CA ARG A 257 -36.33 -11.48 -22.22
C ARG A 257 -36.25 -12.65 -23.20
N ILE A 258 -35.06 -13.23 -23.38
CA ILE A 258 -34.83 -14.39 -24.24
C ILE A 258 -34.75 -15.61 -23.33
N PRO A 259 -35.70 -16.55 -23.43
CA PRO A 259 -35.74 -17.68 -22.53
C PRO A 259 -34.67 -18.73 -22.87
N ASN A 260 -34.28 -19.50 -21.87
CA ASN A 260 -33.38 -20.64 -22.04
C ASN A 260 -34.21 -21.92 -22.10
N PRO A 261 -34.07 -22.75 -23.14
CA PRO A 261 -34.76 -24.03 -23.19
C PRO A 261 -34.15 -25.00 -22.18
N VAL A 262 -35.00 -25.87 -21.62
CA VAL A 262 -34.57 -27.04 -20.85
C VAL A 262 -34.88 -28.27 -21.71
N VAL A 263 -33.86 -29.09 -21.93
CA VAL A 263 -34.02 -30.37 -22.64
C VAL A 263 -34.10 -31.46 -21.60
N LEU A 264 -35.16 -32.26 -21.68
CA LEU A 264 -35.34 -33.46 -20.87
C LEU A 264 -35.30 -34.67 -21.78
N ALA A 265 -34.52 -35.69 -21.39
CA ALA A 265 -34.45 -36.97 -22.08
C ALA A 265 -34.40 -38.11 -21.07
N GLY A 266 -35.05 -39.23 -21.39
CA GLY A 266 -35.11 -40.34 -20.46
C GLY A 266 -35.82 -41.58 -20.99
N LEU A 267 -36.11 -42.48 -20.07
CA LEU A 267 -36.85 -43.71 -20.31
C LEU A 267 -38.14 -43.70 -19.50
N LYS A 268 -39.23 -44.09 -20.16
CA LYS A 268 -40.53 -44.35 -19.56
C LYS A 268 -40.78 -45.86 -19.60
N ARG A 269 -41.06 -46.47 -18.46
CA ARG A 269 -41.56 -47.84 -18.34
C ARG A 269 -43.01 -47.78 -17.92
N ALA A 270 -43.92 -48.33 -18.70
CA ALA A 270 -45.35 -48.37 -18.38
C ALA A 270 -45.90 -49.79 -18.49
N GLN A 271 -46.87 -50.15 -17.66
CA GLN A 271 -47.60 -51.39 -17.81
C GLN A 271 -48.52 -51.32 -19.04
N VAL A 272 -48.49 -52.34 -19.91
CA VAL A 272 -49.28 -52.37 -21.14
C VAL A 272 -50.08 -53.67 -21.21
N GLY A 273 -51.42 -53.55 -21.34
CA GLY A 273 -52.33 -54.69 -21.45
C GLY A 273 -52.62 -55.39 -20.11
N SER A 274 -52.90 -56.70 -20.15
CA SER A 274 -53.21 -57.51 -18.95
C SER A 274 -52.04 -57.57 -17.96
N ALA A 275 -52.35 -57.84 -16.69
CA ALA A 275 -51.43 -57.76 -15.56
C ALA A 275 -50.04 -58.35 -15.86
N ASN A 276 -48.99 -57.60 -15.52
CA ASN A 276 -47.56 -57.98 -15.55
C ASN A 276 -46.77 -57.84 -16.88
N ARG A 277 -47.29 -57.15 -17.91
CA ARG A 277 -46.50 -56.77 -19.11
C ARG A 277 -46.06 -55.31 -19.03
N TYR A 278 -44.77 -55.04 -19.24
CA TYR A 278 -44.20 -53.68 -19.26
C TYR A 278 -43.59 -53.37 -20.62
N ALA A 279 -43.81 -52.15 -21.11
CA ALA A 279 -43.11 -51.58 -22.25
C ALA A 279 -42.17 -50.47 -21.78
N ASN A 280 -40.97 -50.42 -22.34
CA ASN A 280 -40.02 -49.33 -22.15
C ASN A 280 -40.00 -48.50 -23.44
N GLY A 281 -40.03 -47.18 -23.32
CA GLY A 281 -39.91 -46.26 -24.45
C GLY A 281 -39.09 -45.03 -24.09
N PRO A 282 -38.37 -44.43 -25.05
CA PRO A 282 -37.70 -43.15 -24.83
C PRO A 282 -38.73 -42.04 -24.65
N VAL A 283 -38.40 -41.05 -23.82
CA VAL A 283 -39.13 -39.79 -23.72
C VAL A 283 -38.15 -38.63 -23.92
N VAL A 284 -38.54 -37.67 -24.74
CA VAL A 284 -37.80 -36.42 -24.95
C VAL A 284 -38.80 -35.28 -24.90
N SER A 285 -38.48 -34.22 -24.15
CA SER A 285 -39.25 -32.99 -24.13
C SER A 285 -38.33 -31.77 -24.09
N VAL A 286 -38.85 -30.65 -24.60
CA VAL A 286 -38.21 -29.35 -24.53
C VAL A 286 -39.19 -28.40 -23.87
N SER A 287 -38.79 -27.76 -22.78
CA SER A 287 -39.58 -26.73 -22.11
C SER A 287 -38.89 -25.37 -22.21
N VAL A 288 -39.69 -24.30 -22.30
CA VAL A 288 -39.21 -22.93 -22.42
C VAL A 288 -40.06 -22.04 -21.52
N ASP A 289 -39.45 -21.38 -20.55
CA ASP A 289 -40.14 -20.44 -19.67
C ASP A 289 -40.42 -19.13 -20.41
N LEU A 290 -41.68 -18.67 -20.46
CA LEU A 290 -42.03 -17.42 -21.14
C LEU A 290 -42.01 -16.23 -20.17
N PRO A 291 -41.07 -15.28 -20.27
CA PRO A 291 -40.95 -14.16 -19.32
C PRO A 291 -42.01 -13.07 -19.60
N LEU A 292 -43.24 -13.28 -19.10
CA LEU A 292 -44.34 -12.32 -19.28
C LEU A 292 -44.23 -11.12 -18.34
N PHE A 293 -43.92 -11.36 -17.06
CA PHE A 293 -43.90 -10.34 -16.01
C PHE A 293 -42.48 -9.87 -15.64
N ASN A 294 -41.51 -10.79 -15.60
CA ASN A 294 -40.13 -10.49 -15.26
C ASN A 294 -39.22 -10.66 -16.49
N LYS A 295 -38.92 -9.55 -17.15
CA LYS A 295 -38.04 -9.47 -18.32
C LYS A 295 -36.64 -8.94 -17.97
N GLY A 296 -36.33 -8.82 -16.68
CA GLY A 296 -35.08 -8.23 -16.18
C GLY A 296 -35.12 -6.72 -15.97
N GLN A 297 -36.28 -6.06 -16.09
CA GLN A 297 -36.40 -4.59 -15.99
C GLN A 297 -35.93 -4.02 -14.64
N ALA A 298 -36.14 -4.74 -13.54
CA ALA A 298 -35.70 -4.31 -12.21
C ALA A 298 -34.18 -4.44 -12.04
N GLU A 299 -33.59 -5.57 -12.46
CA GLU A 299 -32.14 -5.80 -12.45
C GLU A 299 -31.42 -4.79 -13.34
N ARG A 300 -31.98 -4.48 -14.51
CA ARG A 300 -31.46 -3.44 -15.40
C ARG A 300 -31.48 -2.06 -14.73
N ARG A 301 -32.62 -1.64 -14.16
CA ARG A 301 -32.72 -0.34 -13.50
C ARG A 301 -31.79 -0.22 -12.30
N LEU A 302 -31.59 -1.31 -11.56
CA LEU A 302 -30.61 -1.35 -10.47
C LEU A 302 -29.20 -1.10 -11.00
N ALA A 303 -28.78 -1.85 -12.03
CA ALA A 303 -27.46 -1.67 -12.66
C ALA A 303 -27.27 -0.26 -13.25
N GLU A 304 -28.29 0.32 -13.90
CA GLU A 304 -28.25 1.69 -14.42
C GLU A 304 -28.12 2.74 -13.31
N ALA A 305 -28.86 2.58 -12.20
CA ALA A 305 -28.79 3.47 -11.05
C ALA A 305 -27.43 3.39 -10.34
N GLU A 306 -26.90 2.18 -10.17
CA GLU A 306 -25.55 1.97 -9.63
C GLU A 306 -24.48 2.54 -10.55
N ALA A 307 -24.61 2.39 -11.87
CA ALA A 307 -23.70 2.99 -12.85
C ALA A 307 -23.71 4.52 -12.77
N ALA A 308 -24.89 5.14 -12.63
CA ALA A 308 -25.01 6.58 -12.40
C ALA A 308 -24.30 7.02 -11.11
N ARG A 309 -24.46 6.26 -10.02
CA ARG A 309 -23.77 6.50 -8.74
C ARG A 309 -22.25 6.40 -8.87
N VAL A 310 -21.74 5.36 -9.54
CA VAL A 310 -20.30 5.16 -9.76
C VAL A 310 -19.72 6.25 -10.66
N ARG A 311 -20.44 6.66 -11.72
CA ARG A 311 -20.03 7.76 -12.60
C ARG A 311 -19.90 9.09 -11.86
N ALA A 312 -20.85 9.40 -10.96
CA ALA A 312 -20.75 10.56 -10.09
C ALA A 312 -19.55 10.46 -9.13
N ARG A 313 -19.35 9.29 -8.50
CA ARG A 313 -18.20 9.04 -7.61
C ARG A 313 -16.86 9.20 -8.33
N ARG A 314 -16.74 8.70 -9.56
CA ARG A 314 -15.53 8.89 -10.39
C ARG A 314 -15.25 10.37 -10.66
N SER A 315 -16.29 11.16 -10.97
CA SER A 315 -16.13 12.60 -11.26
C SER A 315 -15.70 13.39 -10.01
N ILE A 316 -16.22 13.01 -8.83
CA ILE A 316 -15.77 13.54 -7.54
C ILE A 316 -14.29 13.17 -7.31
N LEU A 317 -13.94 11.90 -7.53
CA LEU A 317 -12.58 11.40 -7.36
C LEU A 317 -11.59 12.09 -8.31
N GLU A 318 -11.97 12.31 -9.57
CA GLU A 318 -11.18 13.08 -10.54
C GLU A 318 -10.85 14.47 -9.98
N THR A 319 -11.85 15.20 -9.50
CA THR A 319 -11.66 16.53 -8.91
C THR A 319 -10.72 16.48 -7.69
N GLN A 320 -10.85 15.45 -6.85
CA GLN A 320 -9.99 15.24 -5.68
C GLN A 320 -8.54 14.94 -6.09
N ILE A 321 -8.32 14.02 -7.04
CA ILE A 321 -6.99 13.68 -7.55
C ILE A 321 -6.28 14.93 -8.07
N LEU A 322 -6.99 15.74 -8.87
CA LEU A 322 -6.44 16.97 -9.44
C LEU A 322 -6.09 18.01 -8.36
N ALA A 323 -6.91 18.11 -7.30
CA ALA A 323 -6.62 18.99 -6.17
C ALA A 323 -5.43 18.48 -5.33
N ASP A 324 -5.38 17.18 -5.04
CA ASP A 324 -4.32 16.53 -4.27
C ASP A 324 -2.95 16.68 -4.96
N VAL A 325 -2.88 16.38 -6.26
CA VAL A 325 -1.65 16.53 -7.04
C VAL A 325 -1.19 17.98 -7.06
N ARG A 326 -2.11 18.93 -7.29
CA ARG A 326 -1.76 20.36 -7.29
C ARG A 326 -1.24 20.82 -5.92
N GLY A 327 -1.89 20.40 -4.84
CA GLY A 327 -1.49 20.74 -3.47
C GLY A 327 -0.13 20.14 -3.10
N ALA A 328 0.10 18.86 -3.41
CA ALA A 328 1.36 18.18 -3.16
C ALA A 328 2.51 18.79 -3.99
N HIS A 329 2.25 19.11 -5.25
CA HIS A 329 3.21 19.74 -6.15
C HIS A 329 3.65 21.12 -5.65
N GLN A 330 2.69 21.98 -5.31
CA GLN A 330 3.00 23.30 -4.75
C GLN A 330 3.75 23.19 -3.42
N THR A 331 3.38 22.24 -2.57
CA THR A 331 4.08 21.99 -1.29
C THR A 331 5.52 21.61 -1.53
N LEU A 332 5.80 20.68 -2.45
CA LEU A 332 7.14 20.27 -2.81
C LEU A 332 7.99 21.44 -3.31
N LEU A 333 7.46 22.26 -4.23
CA LEU A 333 8.17 23.44 -4.75
C LEU A 333 8.55 24.41 -3.61
N LEU A 334 7.61 24.70 -2.71
CA LEU A 334 7.86 25.58 -1.58
C LEU A 334 8.90 25.02 -0.61
N ARG A 335 8.88 23.70 -0.34
CA ARG A 335 9.86 23.04 0.53
C ARG A 335 11.25 23.01 -0.09
N LEU A 336 11.35 22.72 -1.39
CA LEU A 336 12.62 22.79 -2.12
C LEU A 336 13.19 24.21 -2.10
N ALA A 337 12.39 25.22 -2.45
CA ALA A 337 12.82 26.61 -2.43
C ALA A 337 13.22 27.09 -1.02
N ALA A 338 12.54 26.62 0.02
CA ALA A 338 12.91 26.92 1.41
C ALA A 338 14.26 26.30 1.80
N ALA A 339 14.49 25.03 1.46
CA ALA A 339 15.77 24.36 1.70
C ALA A 339 16.92 25.05 0.94
N ASP A 340 16.74 25.36 -0.35
CA ASP A 340 17.74 26.07 -1.18
C ASP A 340 18.13 27.41 -0.59
N ARG A 341 17.11 28.21 -0.26
CA ARG A 341 17.32 29.56 0.26
C ARG A 341 18.08 29.49 1.57
N TYR A 342 17.68 28.57 2.47
CA TYR A 342 18.30 28.43 3.78
C TYR A 342 19.76 27.93 3.69
N GLU A 343 20.03 26.97 2.80
CA GLU A 343 21.38 26.45 2.55
C GLU A 343 22.34 27.57 2.11
N ARG A 344 21.91 28.41 1.15
CA ARG A 344 22.72 29.53 0.63
C ARG A 344 22.80 30.73 1.58
N SER A 345 21.72 31.07 2.27
CA SER A 345 21.64 32.32 3.05
C SER A 345 22.05 32.17 4.50
N SER A 346 21.92 30.98 5.09
CA SER A 346 22.10 30.76 6.53
C SER A 346 23.19 29.73 6.81
N GLN A 347 23.12 28.53 6.24
CA GLN A 347 24.06 27.45 6.59
C GLN A 347 25.51 27.81 6.24
N GLN A 348 25.76 28.21 4.98
CA GLN A 348 27.10 28.56 4.53
C GLN A 348 27.70 29.72 5.34
N ARG A 349 26.89 30.71 5.70
CA ARG A 349 27.33 31.85 6.52
C ARG A 349 27.60 31.46 7.97
N ALA A 350 26.81 30.55 8.54
CA ALA A 350 27.03 30.07 9.90
C ALA A 350 28.33 29.25 10.00
N GLU A 351 28.64 28.44 8.99
CA GLU A 351 29.91 27.71 8.91
C GLU A 351 31.11 28.66 8.74
N GLU A 352 30.98 29.70 7.92
CA GLU A 352 32.00 30.73 7.75
C GLU A 352 32.23 31.52 9.06
N LEU A 353 31.16 31.96 9.72
CA LEU A 353 31.24 32.65 11.01
C LEU A 353 31.90 31.79 12.09
N ARG A 354 31.58 30.49 12.12
CA ARG A 354 32.24 29.53 13.02
C ARG A 354 33.74 29.45 12.75
N ALA A 355 34.14 29.30 11.49
CA ALA A 355 35.55 29.22 11.12
C ALA A 355 36.32 30.49 11.50
N ILE A 356 35.72 31.67 11.29
CA ILE A 356 36.30 32.96 11.70
C ILE A 356 36.43 33.04 13.24
N ALA A 357 35.39 32.66 13.98
CA ALA A 357 35.40 32.68 15.44
C ALA A 357 36.45 31.72 16.03
N GLU A 358 36.63 30.52 15.45
CA GLU A 358 37.67 29.57 15.86
C GLU A 358 39.08 30.11 15.65
N ILE A 359 39.32 30.86 14.58
CA ILE A 359 40.62 31.49 14.32
C ILE A 359 40.82 32.66 15.28
N ALA A 360 39.84 33.57 15.40
CA ALA A 360 39.94 34.74 16.27
C ALA A 360 40.11 34.38 17.76
N TYR A 361 39.46 33.31 18.23
CA TYR A 361 39.65 32.81 19.60
C TYR A 361 41.06 32.25 19.82
N ARG A 362 41.64 31.57 18.82
CA ARG A 362 43.02 31.06 18.90
C ARG A 362 44.05 32.19 18.97
N GLU A 363 43.80 33.27 18.24
CA GLU A 363 44.63 34.49 18.26
C GLU A 363 44.36 35.39 19.49
N GLY A 364 43.38 35.07 20.34
CA GLY A 364 43.04 35.84 21.54
C GLY A 364 42.21 37.11 21.29
N GLU A 365 41.75 37.32 20.05
CA GLU A 365 40.93 38.47 19.62
C GLU A 365 39.44 38.30 19.97
N LEU A 366 39.00 37.07 20.25
CA LEU A 366 37.60 36.72 20.55
C LEU A 366 37.50 35.98 21.88
N GLY A 367 36.47 36.28 22.67
CA GLY A 367 36.19 35.56 23.91
C GLY A 367 35.60 34.16 23.68
N ILE A 368 35.62 33.33 24.72
CA ILE A 368 35.05 31.98 24.65
C ILE A 368 33.53 31.99 24.43
N LEU A 369 32.84 33.03 24.90
CA LEU A 369 31.39 33.12 24.83
C LEU A 369 30.96 33.22 23.37
N GLU A 370 31.64 34.06 22.61
CA GLU A 370 31.44 34.28 21.19
C GLU A 370 31.79 33.01 20.39
N LEU A 371 32.84 32.27 20.79
CA LEU A 371 33.16 30.98 20.17
C LEU A 371 32.05 29.94 20.39
N ILE A 372 31.60 29.76 21.64
CA ILE A 372 30.50 28.83 21.96
C ILE A 372 29.22 29.24 21.24
N ASP A 373 28.93 30.55 21.16
CA ASP A 373 27.77 31.04 20.42
C ASP A 373 27.87 30.70 18.92
N SER A 374 29.06 30.83 18.31
CA SER A 374 29.28 30.44 16.93
C SER A 374 29.03 28.93 16.69
N PHE A 375 29.45 28.06 17.62
CA PHE A 375 29.19 26.61 17.56
C PHE A 375 27.70 26.31 17.65
N ARG A 376 27.00 27.01 18.55
CA ARG A 376 25.55 26.89 18.72
C ARG A 376 24.80 27.32 17.45
N VAL A 377 25.16 28.48 16.88
CA VAL A 377 24.55 29.00 15.65
C VAL A 377 24.79 28.06 14.46
N ALA A 378 26.02 27.54 14.30
CA ALA A 378 26.35 26.59 13.24
C ALA A 378 25.57 25.27 13.37
N GLN A 379 25.49 24.71 14.58
CA GLN A 379 24.73 23.48 14.82
C GLN A 379 23.22 23.68 14.60
N GLN A 380 22.64 24.77 15.12
CA GLN A 380 21.24 25.11 14.89
C GLN A 380 20.95 25.29 13.40
N ALA A 381 21.87 25.92 12.67
CA ALA A 381 21.75 26.05 11.23
C ALA A 381 21.75 24.68 10.54
N GLN A 382 22.68 23.79 10.91
CA GLN A 382 22.80 22.47 10.30
C GLN A 382 21.55 21.62 10.55
N LEU A 383 21.06 21.59 11.79
CA LEU A 383 19.84 20.86 12.15
C LEU A 383 18.61 21.40 11.43
N ARG A 384 18.50 22.73 11.29
CA ARG A 384 17.42 23.35 10.55
C ARG A 384 17.48 23.03 9.05
N LEU A 385 18.67 22.97 8.46
CA LEU A 385 18.83 22.55 7.07
C LEU A 385 18.41 21.09 6.88
N LEU A 386 18.82 20.19 7.79
CA LEU A 386 18.39 18.79 7.77
C LEU A 386 16.85 18.65 7.85
N GLU A 387 16.20 19.43 8.72
CA GLU A 387 14.73 19.46 8.82
C GLU A 387 14.08 19.89 7.50
N LEU A 388 14.61 20.94 6.86
CA LEU A 388 14.09 21.43 5.57
C LEU A 388 14.30 20.42 4.44
N LYS A 389 15.47 19.75 4.40
CA LYS A 389 15.75 18.66 3.45
C LYS A 389 14.81 17.47 3.66
N ALA A 390 14.60 17.04 4.91
CA ALA A 390 13.65 15.99 5.26
C ALA A 390 12.21 16.35 4.84
N ALA A 391 11.77 17.58 5.13
CA ALA A 391 10.44 18.06 4.73
C ALA A 391 10.26 18.09 3.21
N ALA A 392 11.31 18.43 2.44
CA ALA A 392 11.28 18.36 0.98
C ALA A 392 11.20 16.91 0.47
N ARG A 393 11.97 15.98 1.07
CA ARG A 393 11.92 14.55 0.73
C ARG A 393 10.54 13.95 1.01
N MET A 394 9.92 14.28 2.15
CA MET A 394 8.56 13.83 2.48
C MET A 394 7.53 14.41 1.50
N ALA A 395 7.64 15.70 1.16
CA ALA A 395 6.76 16.32 0.17
C ALA A 395 6.88 15.67 -1.23
N GLN A 396 8.08 15.19 -1.60
CA GLN A 396 8.26 14.43 -2.84
C GLN A 396 7.52 13.09 -2.78
N ILE A 397 7.64 12.36 -1.67
CA ILE A 397 6.95 11.08 -1.48
C ILE A 397 5.43 11.30 -1.52
N GLU A 398 4.92 12.38 -0.94
CA GLU A 398 3.50 12.75 -1.00
C GLU A 398 3.04 13.10 -2.42
N LEU A 399 3.87 13.79 -3.22
CA LEU A 399 3.57 14.01 -4.64
C LEU A 399 3.52 12.68 -5.40
N ASP A 400 4.49 11.80 -5.21
CA ASP A 400 4.52 10.48 -5.84
C ASP A 400 3.27 9.66 -5.47
N ARG A 401 2.86 9.72 -4.19
CA ARG A 401 1.64 9.10 -3.66
C ARG A 401 0.38 9.68 -4.29
N ALA A 402 0.31 11.00 -4.43
CA ALA A 402 -0.82 11.69 -5.06
C ALA A 402 -0.93 11.37 -6.55
N MET A 403 0.20 11.18 -7.25
CA MET A 403 0.24 10.76 -8.65
C MET A 403 -0.01 9.26 -8.85
N GLY A 404 0.05 8.44 -7.79
CA GLY A 404 0.05 6.99 -7.94
C GLY A 404 1.22 6.49 -8.80
N ALA A 405 2.36 7.19 -8.77
CA ALA A 405 3.51 6.88 -9.61
C ALA A 405 4.14 5.55 -9.20
N GLU A 406 4.63 4.80 -10.19
CA GLU A 406 5.44 3.62 -9.95
C GLU A 406 6.75 4.01 -9.29
N VAL A 407 7.00 3.46 -8.10
CA VAL A 407 8.33 3.51 -7.52
C VAL A 407 9.19 2.53 -8.30
N THR A 408 9.80 3.00 -9.39
CA THR A 408 10.82 2.22 -10.11
C THR A 408 11.99 2.02 -9.16
N PRO A 409 12.38 0.76 -8.88
CA PRO A 409 13.48 0.45 -7.97
C PRO A 409 14.80 1.08 -8.42
#